data_AF-A0A1G1PX58-F1
#
_entry.id   AF-A0A1G1PX58-F1
#
_cell.length_a   1.000
_cell.length_b   1.000
_cell.length_c   1.000
_cell.angle_alpha   90.00
_cell.angle_beta   90.00
_cell.angle_gamma   90.00
#
_symmetry.space_group_name_H-M   'P 1'
#
loop_
_entity.id
_entity.type
_entity.pdbx_description
1 polymer ?
#
loop_
_entity_poly.entity_id
_entity_poly.type
_entity_poly.pdbx_seq_one_letter_code
_entity_poly.pdbx_strand_id
1 'polypeptide(L)'
;MLLAATINILAADEPDTVEENGPLILNTKEAQAVADLQSLHDVCIAYRDTTSGFPEDLNVLTQGNSPSISKELAGGENQKIGYHYYYNYIDRDRYEIYAEADPPQRAFYIDEQGEVKLGDKFGPTVP
;
A
#
# COMPACT_ATOMS: atom_id res chain seq x y z
N MET A 1 27.67 -9.40 -1.17
CA MET A 1 26.54 -10.04 -1.86
C MET A 1 25.35 -9.90 -0.93
N LEU A 2 24.50 -8.91 -1.14
CA LEU A 2 23.30 -8.69 -0.33
C LEU A 2 22.15 -9.43 -1.02
N LEU A 3 21.55 -10.37 -0.31
CA LEU A 3 20.44 -11.18 -0.80
C LEU A 3 19.22 -10.26 -0.98
N ALA A 4 18.76 -10.09 -2.22
CA ALA A 4 17.48 -9.45 -2.48
C ALA A 4 16.39 -10.38 -1.93
N ALA A 5 15.62 -9.92 -0.95
CA ALA A 5 14.35 -10.55 -0.61
C ALA A 5 13.36 -10.21 -1.73
N THR A 6 13.47 -10.93 -2.85
CA THR A 6 12.48 -10.85 -3.92
C THR A 6 11.22 -11.52 -3.41
N ILE A 7 10.24 -10.71 -3.00
CA ILE A 7 8.87 -11.18 -2.80
C ILE A 7 8.39 -11.70 -4.17
N ASN A 8 8.28 -13.03 -4.28
CA ASN A 8 7.87 -13.70 -5.49
C ASN A 8 6.33 -13.68 -5.57
N ILE A 9 5.78 -12.58 -6.10
CA ILE A 9 4.33 -12.44 -6.29
C ILE A 9 3.91 -13.23 -7.53
N LEU A 10 3.32 -14.41 -7.32
CA LEU A 10 2.64 -15.16 -8.36
C LEU A 10 1.17 -14.72 -8.37
N ALA A 11 0.74 -14.09 -9.47
CA ALA A 11 -0.69 -13.96 -9.76
C ALA A 11 -1.22 -15.37 -10.05
N ALA A 12 -1.95 -15.97 -9.11
CA ALA A 12 -2.44 -17.33 -9.31
C ALA A 12 -3.77 -17.32 -10.08
N ASP A 13 -3.80 -18.12 -11.14
CA ASP A 13 -4.99 -18.83 -11.59
C ASP A 13 -5.09 -20.05 -10.63
N GLU A 14 -6.21 -20.22 -9.91
CA GLU A 14 -6.44 -21.16 -8.78
C GLU A 14 -6.12 -22.65 -9.07
N PRO A 15 -6.03 -23.61 -8.09
CA PRO A 15 -6.35 -23.55 -6.66
C PRO A 15 -5.28 -24.11 -5.66
N ASP A 16 -5.53 -23.83 -4.38
CA ASP A 16 -5.01 -24.41 -3.12
C ASP A 16 -3.73 -25.27 -3.12
N THR A 17 -2.67 -24.77 -2.46
CA THR A 17 -1.84 -25.60 -1.56
C THR A 17 -1.24 -24.74 -0.44
N VAL A 18 -1.43 -25.24 0.78
CA VAL A 18 -0.84 -24.79 2.05
C VAL A 18 0.69 -24.90 2.01
N GLU A 19 1.39 -23.78 2.09
CA GLU A 19 2.76 -23.71 2.60
C GLU A 19 2.81 -22.63 3.69
N GLU A 20 3.23 -23.01 4.89
CA GLU A 20 3.33 -22.17 6.09
C GLU A 20 4.35 -21.02 5.96
N ASN A 21 5.00 -20.88 4.80
CA ASN A 21 5.78 -19.74 4.30
C ASN A 21 5.78 -19.72 2.76
N GLY A 22 4.65 -20.08 2.13
CA GLY A 22 4.49 -20.09 0.67
C GLY A 22 4.33 -18.68 0.08
N PRO A 23 4.54 -18.51 -1.24
CA PRO A 23 4.30 -17.22 -1.89
C PRO A 23 2.86 -16.76 -1.66
N LEU A 24 2.67 -15.49 -1.27
CA LEU A 24 1.35 -14.88 -1.13
C LEU A 24 0.59 -15.04 -2.44
N ILE A 25 -0.37 -15.95 -2.45
CA ILE A 25 -1.30 -16.08 -3.58
C ILE A 25 -2.27 -14.90 -3.49
N LEU A 26 -2.11 -13.98 -4.44
CA LEU A 26 -2.96 -12.82 -4.59
C LEU A 26 -3.95 -13.06 -5.72
N ASN A 27 -5.23 -12.81 -5.46
CA ASN A 27 -6.20 -12.66 -6.53
C ASN A 27 -5.99 -11.32 -7.27
N THR A 28 -6.69 -11.12 -8.39
CA THR A 28 -6.54 -9.91 -9.21
C THR A 28 -6.80 -8.61 -8.43
N LYS A 29 -7.75 -8.62 -7.48
CA LYS A 29 -8.08 -7.42 -6.68
C LYS A 29 -6.98 -7.12 -5.66
N GLU A 30 -6.46 -8.16 -5.02
CA GLU A 30 -5.35 -8.08 -4.08
C GLU A 30 -4.07 -7.60 -4.76
N ALA A 31 -3.74 -8.14 -5.93
CA ALA A 31 -2.59 -7.69 -6.71
C ALA A 31 -2.71 -6.21 -7.10
N GLN A 32 -3.91 -5.75 -7.46
CA GLN A 32 -4.16 -4.34 -7.74
C GLN A 32 -4.01 -3.47 -6.47
N ALA A 33 -4.48 -3.95 -5.32
CA ALA A 33 -4.34 -3.22 -4.05
C ALA A 33 -2.88 -3.07 -3.62
N VAL A 34 -2.07 -4.11 -3.81
CA VAL A 34 -0.61 -4.06 -3.60
C VAL A 34 0.03 -3.02 -4.53
N ALA A 35 -0.31 -3.03 -5.82
CA ALA A 35 0.22 -2.08 -6.79
C ALA A 35 -0.19 -0.62 -6.49
N ASP A 36 -1.42 -0.43 -6.01
CA ASP A 36 -1.94 0.89 -5.62
C ASP A 36 -1.22 1.40 -4.35
N LEU A 37 -0.96 0.55 -3.36
CA LEU A 37 -0.15 0.89 -2.18
C LEU A 37 1.29 1.29 -2.54
N GLN A 38 1.93 0.53 -3.43
CA GLN A 38 3.27 0.86 -3.94
C GLN A 38 3.26 2.22 -4.64
N SER A 39 2.27 2.45 -5.51
CA SER A 39 2.13 3.73 -6.20
C SER A 39 1.95 4.90 -5.23
N LEU A 40 1.12 4.73 -4.20
CA LEU A 40 0.94 5.73 -3.14
C LEU A 40 2.24 6.02 -2.40
N HIS A 41 2.99 4.97 -2.02
CA HIS A 41 4.28 5.11 -1.35
C HIS A 41 5.28 5.88 -2.22
N ASP A 42 5.45 5.49 -3.49
CA ASP A 42 6.39 6.13 -4.41
C ASP A 42 6.11 7.63 -4.58
N VAL A 43 4.82 8.01 -4.68
CA VAL A 43 4.44 9.41 -4.80
C VAL A 43 4.71 10.17 -3.50
N CYS A 44 4.43 9.59 -2.33
CA CYS A 44 4.78 10.19 -1.04
C CYS A 44 6.28 10.41 -0.88
N ILE A 45 7.11 9.44 -1.28
CA ILE A 45 8.58 9.56 -1.27
C ILE A 45 9.04 10.71 -2.16
N ALA A 46 8.54 10.79 -3.39
CA ALA A 46 8.91 11.87 -4.29
C ALA A 46 8.39 13.25 -3.85
N TYR A 47 7.24 13.31 -3.19
CA TYR A 47 6.77 14.53 -2.55
C TYR A 47 7.72 14.98 -1.44
N ARG A 48 8.18 14.05 -0.58
CA ARG A 48 9.19 14.33 0.44
C ARG A 48 10.48 14.86 -0.17
N ASP A 49 10.94 14.26 -1.27
CA ASP A 49 12.18 14.67 -1.94
C ASP A 49 12.09 16.09 -2.54
N THR A 50 10.89 16.62 -2.75
CA THR A 50 10.66 17.98 -3.29
C THR A 50 10.28 19.02 -2.23
N THR A 51 9.62 18.61 -1.16
CA THR A 51 9.06 19.52 -0.13
C THR A 51 9.68 19.37 1.26
N SER A 52 10.65 18.46 1.40
CA SER A 52 11.32 18.12 2.65
C SER A 52 10.38 17.59 3.75
N GLY A 53 9.29 16.91 3.41
CA GLY A 53 8.38 16.25 4.35
C GLY A 53 7.26 15.50 3.63
N PHE A 54 6.55 14.62 4.33
CA PHE A 54 5.41 13.90 3.74
C PHE A 54 4.15 14.77 3.63
N PRO A 55 3.25 14.47 2.67
CA PRO A 55 2.05 15.26 2.48
C PRO A 55 1.06 15.03 3.62
N GLU A 56 0.61 16.08 4.31
CA GLU A 56 -0.40 15.94 5.38
C GLU A 56 -1.75 15.41 4.87
N ASP A 57 -2.05 15.63 3.59
CA ASP A 57 -3.25 15.15 2.90
C ASP A 57 -2.88 14.71 1.47
N LEU A 58 -3.29 13.50 1.08
CA LEU A 58 -3.08 12.97 -0.27
C LEU A 58 -3.74 13.81 -1.37
N ASN A 59 -4.74 14.63 -1.06
CA ASN A 59 -5.36 15.54 -2.04
C ASN A 59 -4.35 16.49 -2.68
N VAL A 60 -3.27 16.85 -1.99
CA VAL A 60 -2.21 17.72 -2.56
C VAL A 60 -1.48 17.04 -3.72
N LEU A 61 -1.47 15.71 -3.75
CA LEU A 61 -0.85 14.89 -4.79
C LEU A 61 -1.75 14.68 -6.01
N THR A 62 -2.98 15.22 -6.01
CA THR A 62 -3.88 15.20 -7.19
C THR A 62 -3.68 16.41 -8.10
N GLN A 63 -3.00 17.45 -7.62
CA GLN A 63 -2.95 18.76 -8.27
C GLN A 63 -1.59 19.00 -8.95
N GLY A 64 -1.37 18.32 -10.07
CA GLY A 64 -0.75 18.97 -11.23
C GLY A 64 0.77 19.05 -11.34
N ASN A 65 1.56 18.29 -10.59
CA ASN A 65 2.95 17.99 -10.97
C ASN A 65 3.29 16.54 -10.61
N SER A 66 4.04 15.86 -11.48
CA SER A 66 4.44 14.48 -11.26
C SER A 66 5.48 14.36 -10.14
N PRO A 67 5.39 13.33 -9.30
CA PRO A 67 4.39 12.26 -9.34
C PRO A 67 3.05 12.66 -8.71
N SER A 68 1.97 12.13 -9.30
CA SER A 68 0.59 12.41 -8.91
C SER A 68 -0.20 11.12 -8.82
N ILE A 69 -1.16 11.05 -7.90
CA ILE A 69 -2.06 9.90 -7.73
C ILE A 69 -3.44 10.19 -8.29
N SER A 70 -4.21 9.13 -8.57
CA SER A 70 -5.59 9.31 -9.01
C SER A 70 -6.45 9.87 -7.87
N LYS A 71 -7.51 10.60 -8.22
CA LYS A 71 -8.44 11.17 -7.25
C LYS A 71 -9.15 10.11 -6.39
N GLU A 72 -9.28 8.89 -6.92
CA GLU A 72 -9.87 7.73 -6.22
C GLU A 72 -9.00 7.25 -5.05
N LEU A 73 -7.67 7.43 -5.15
CA LEU A 73 -6.71 7.06 -4.11
C LEU A 73 -6.44 8.21 -3.12
N ALA A 74 -6.71 9.44 -3.54
CA ALA A 74 -6.38 10.65 -2.79
C ALA A 74 -7.54 11.21 -1.95
N GLY A 75 -8.77 10.74 -2.17
CA GLY A 75 -9.98 11.41 -1.68
C GLY A 75 -11.16 10.47 -1.39
N GLY A 76 -12.13 11.03 -0.67
CA GLY A 76 -13.07 10.40 0.28
C GLY A 76 -14.00 9.26 -0.13
N GLU A 77 -13.84 8.65 -1.31
CA GLU A 77 -14.32 7.27 -1.47
C GLU A 77 -13.22 6.28 -1.07
N ASN A 78 -11.94 6.64 -1.25
CA ASN A 78 -10.76 5.84 -0.93
C ASN A 78 -10.94 4.37 -1.32
N GLN A 79 -11.76 4.07 -2.32
CA GLN A 79 -12.20 2.72 -2.60
C GLN A 79 -11.91 2.41 -4.04
N LYS A 80 -11.13 1.36 -4.28
CA LYS A 80 -10.84 0.88 -5.63
C LYS A 80 -10.87 -0.63 -5.64
N ILE A 81 -11.70 -1.17 -6.54
CA ILE A 81 -11.81 -2.61 -6.81
C ILE A 81 -12.08 -3.44 -5.51
N GLY A 82 -12.89 -2.89 -4.60
CA GLY A 82 -13.28 -3.57 -3.37
C GLY A 82 -12.27 -3.48 -2.21
N TYR A 83 -11.27 -2.61 -2.32
CA TYR A 83 -10.38 -2.23 -1.23
C TYR A 83 -10.57 -0.77 -0.86
N HIS A 84 -10.61 -0.48 0.43
CA HIS A 84 -10.54 0.85 1.02
C HIS A 84 -9.10 1.18 1.39
N TYR A 85 -8.61 2.35 1.01
CA TYR A 85 -7.26 2.83 1.25
C TYR A 85 -7.29 3.86 2.37
N TYR A 86 -6.28 3.79 3.22
CA TYR A 86 -6.16 4.66 4.38
C TYR A 86 -4.78 5.26 4.36
N TYR A 87 -4.73 6.57 4.53
CA TYR A 87 -3.50 7.34 4.69
C TYR A 87 -3.54 8.01 6.05
N ASN A 88 -2.54 7.74 6.87
CA ASN A 88 -2.40 8.33 8.19
C ASN A 88 -1.08 9.11 8.23
N TYR A 89 -1.18 10.43 8.24
CA TYR A 89 -0.03 11.29 8.48
C TYR A 89 0.32 11.26 9.97
N ILE A 90 1.55 10.88 10.31
CA ILE A 90 2.02 10.85 11.69
C ILE A 90 2.80 12.14 11.98
N ASP A 91 3.83 12.40 11.18
CA ASP A 91 4.66 13.59 11.27
C ASP A 91 5.43 13.81 9.96
N ARG A 92 6.27 14.84 9.94
CA ARG A 92 7.03 15.26 8.77
C ARG A 92 7.83 14.13 8.11
N ASP A 93 8.29 13.16 8.88
CA ASP A 93 9.18 12.08 8.45
C ASP A 93 8.50 10.72 8.46
N ARG A 94 7.20 10.63 8.83
CA ARG A 94 6.48 9.36 8.96
C ARG A 94 5.03 9.43 8.51
N TYR A 95 4.59 8.38 7.84
CA TYR A 95 3.21 8.16 7.45
C TYR A 95 2.93 6.65 7.43
N GLU A 96 1.65 6.29 7.46
CA GLU A 96 1.20 4.91 7.26
C GLU A 96 0.19 4.86 6.12
N ILE A 97 0.29 3.83 5.28
CA ILE A 97 -0.72 3.53 4.26
C ILE A 97 -1.09 2.06 4.34
N TYR A 98 -2.38 1.80 4.35
CA TYR A 98 -2.90 0.45 4.28
C TYR A 98 -4.16 0.37 3.42
N ALA A 99 -4.44 -0.82 2.90
CA ALA A 99 -5.62 -1.13 2.11
C ALA A 99 -6.39 -2.28 2.80
N GLU A 100 -7.69 -2.12 3.04
CA GLU A 100 -8.56 -3.12 3.66
C GLU A 100 -9.67 -3.53 2.69
N ALA A 101 -9.90 -4.83 2.53
CA ALA A 101 -11.00 -5.31 1.70
C ALA A 101 -12.37 -4.88 2.29
N ASP A 102 -13.38 -4.70 1.45
CA ASP A 102 -14.78 -4.51 1.88
C ASP A 102 -15.69 -5.60 1.28
N PRO A 103 -16.26 -6.53 2.08
CA PRO A 103 -16.14 -6.63 3.54
C PRO A 103 -14.72 -7.04 4.01
N PRO A 104 -14.33 -6.70 5.26
CA PRO A 104 -12.96 -6.87 5.75
C PRO A 104 -12.60 -8.34 5.93
N GLN A 105 -11.80 -8.86 5.00
CA GLN A 105 -11.27 -10.22 5.00
C GLN A 105 -9.74 -10.25 5.01
N ARG A 106 -9.11 -9.26 4.37
CA ARG A 106 -7.65 -9.11 4.29
C ARG A 106 -7.29 -7.63 4.26
N ALA A 107 -6.17 -7.29 4.91
CA ALA A 107 -5.57 -5.97 4.82
C ALA A 107 -4.12 -6.07 4.36
N PHE A 108 -3.67 -5.06 3.62
CA PHE A 108 -2.30 -4.89 3.17
C PHE A 108 -1.75 -3.60 3.73
N TYR A 109 -0.50 -3.60 4.20
CA TYR A 109 0.21 -2.42 4.64
C TYR A 109 1.52 -2.32 3.88
N ILE A 110 1.94 -1.09 3.57
CA ILE A 110 3.26 -0.81 3.02
C ILE A 110 4.14 -0.23 4.12
N ASP A 111 5.34 -0.77 4.28
CA ASP A 111 6.29 -0.25 5.25
C ASP A 111 7.14 0.90 4.67
N GLU A 112 8.01 1.44 5.51
CA GLU A 112 8.93 2.52 5.16
C GLU A 112 9.94 2.13 4.08
N GLN A 113 10.15 0.84 3.83
CA GLN A 113 11.03 0.31 2.78
C GLN A 113 10.30 0.09 1.46
N GLY A 114 8.97 0.32 1.41
CA GLY A 114 8.14 0.09 0.23
C GLY A 114 7.72 -1.37 0.08
N GLU A 115 7.94 -2.21 1.09
CA GLU A 115 7.51 -3.61 1.06
C GLU A 115 6.05 -3.71 1.52
N VAL A 116 5.22 -4.34 0.68
CA VAL A 116 3.82 -4.61 1.03
C VAL A 116 3.71 -5.93 1.77
N LYS A 117 3.02 -5.90 2.90
CA LYS A 117 2.86 -7.01 3.82
C LYS A 117 1.38 -7.23 4.12
N LEU A 118 1.02 -8.49 4.37
CA LEU A 118 -0.34 -8.89 4.76
C LEU A 118 -0.54 -8.65 6.26
N GLY A 119 -1.68 -8.08 6.64
CA GLY A 119 -2.03 -7.75 8.02
C GLY A 119 -3.41 -8.21 8.46
N ASP A 120 -3.52 -8.58 9.72
CA ASP A 120 -4.77 -8.96 10.40
C ASP A 120 -5.28 -7.79 11.24
N LYS A 121 -6.04 -6.86 10.64
CA LYS A 121 -6.86 -5.77 11.26
C LYS A 121 -6.24 -4.90 12.38
N PHE A 122 -4.99 -5.13 12.73
CA PHE A 122 -4.15 -4.42 13.65
C PHE A 122 -2.76 -4.58 13.04
N GLY A 123 -2.20 -3.50 12.50
CA GLY A 123 -0.79 -3.47 12.15
C GLY A 123 0.07 -3.88 13.35
N PRO A 124 1.40 -4.03 13.19
CA PRO A 124 2.28 -4.26 14.33
C PRO A 124 1.96 -3.21 15.40
N THR A 125 1.39 -3.65 16.52
CA THR A 125 1.15 -2.80 17.67
C THR A 125 2.54 -2.45 18.17
N VAL A 126 3.06 -1.29 17.78
CA VAL A 126 4.31 -0.80 18.35
C VAL A 126 3.99 -0.46 19.81
N PRO A 127 4.63 -1.13 20.80
CA PRO A 127 4.37 -0.88 22.21
C PRO A 127 4.77 0.52 22.66
#